data_AF-A0AA37GGC7-F1
#
_entry.id   AF-A0AA37GGC7-F1
#
_cell.length_a   1.000
_cell.length_b   1.000
_cell.length_c   1.000
_cell.angle_alpha   90.00
_cell.angle_beta   90.00
_cell.angle_gamma   90.00
#
_symmetry.space_group_name_H-M   'P 1'
#
loop_
_entity.id
_entity.type
_entity.pdbx_description
1 polymer ?
#
loop_
_entity_poly.entity_id
_entity_poly.type
_entity_poly.pdbx_seq_one_letter_code
_entity_poly.pdbx_strand_id
1 'polypeptide(L)'
;MASFSRLVRFLARDGKTYYGDAILPTGITDIAKARQARIVTGDIFGRHDVTENVADIRLLLSPLAPEHVKTVRCLGLNYANHAKEVSLRL
;
A
#
# COMPACT_ATOMS: atom_id res chain seq x y z
N MET A 1 17.93 -10.94 -2.99
CA MET A 1 17.30 -9.63 -2.76
C MET A 1 15.95 -9.90 -2.12
N ALA A 2 15.67 -9.30 -0.97
CA ALA A 2 14.41 -9.53 -0.27
C ALA A 2 13.31 -8.69 -0.95
N SER A 3 12.27 -9.35 -1.45
CA SER A 3 11.05 -8.68 -1.90
C SER A 3 10.22 -8.29 -0.69
N PHE A 4 9.56 -7.13 -0.73
CA PHE A 4 8.54 -6.79 0.26
C PHE A 4 7.34 -7.75 0.15
N SER A 5 6.64 -7.98 1.25
CA SER A 5 5.39 -8.73 1.27
C SER A 5 4.16 -7.81 1.22
N ARG A 6 4.24 -6.66 1.88
CA ARG A 6 3.16 -5.68 2.02
C ARG A 6 3.70 -4.27 1.83
N LEU A 7 3.79 -3.83 0.57
CA LEU A 7 4.23 -2.48 0.26
C LEU A 7 3.24 -1.45 0.79
N VAL A 8 3.74 -0.52 1.60
CA VAL A 8 3.02 0.67 2.04
C VAL A 8 3.82 1.92 1.72
N ARG A 9 3.12 3.02 1.49
CA ARG A 9 3.70 4.37 1.48
C ARG A 9 3.19 5.11 2.69
N PHE A 10 4.08 5.74 3.44
CA PHE A 10 3.71 6.34 4.71
C PHE A 10 4.56 7.57 5.02
N LEU A 11 3.97 8.48 5.79
CA LEU A 11 4.69 9.54 6.45
C LEU A 11 5.19 9.00 7.79
N ALA A 12 6.50 9.08 8.02
CA ALA A 12 7.13 8.67 9.26
C ALA A 12 7.11 9.80 10.30
N ARG A 13 7.48 9.44 11.54
CA ARG A 13 7.56 10.42 12.65
C ARG A 13 8.68 11.44 12.49
N ASP A 14 9.69 11.16 11.67
CA ASP A 14 10.75 12.09 11.29
C ASP A 14 10.30 13.14 10.24
N GLY A 15 9.03 13.09 9.83
CA GLY A 15 8.45 14.01 8.84
C GLY A 15 8.73 13.65 7.39
N LYS A 16 9.45 12.55 7.12
CA LYS A 16 9.76 12.09 5.76
C LYS A 16 8.77 11.04 5.30
N THR A 17 8.57 10.97 3.99
CA THR A 17 7.75 9.92 3.36
C THR A 17 8.64 8.80 2.86
N TYR A 18 8.26 7.57 3.16
CA TYR A 18 8.95 6.37 2.74
C TYR A 18 8.00 5.38 2.08
N TYR A 19 8.60 4.50 1.27
CA TYR A 19 8.04 3.18 1.02
C TYR A 19 8.55 2.22 2.08
N GLY A 20 7.75 1.22 2.42
CA GLY A 20 8.18 0.19 3.35
C GLY A 20 7.42 -1.12 3.21
N ASP A 21 8.01 -2.18 3.75
CA ASP A 21 7.35 -3.46 3.97
C ASP A 21 6.70 -3.45 5.36
N ALA A 22 5.37 -3.45 5.40
CA ALA A 22 4.61 -3.27 6.62
C ALA A 22 4.78 -4.45 7.59
N ILE A 23 5.10 -4.13 8.84
CA ILE A 23 5.16 -5.09 9.93
C ILE A 23 3.78 -5.14 10.60
N LEU A 24 3.13 -6.29 10.50
CA LEU A 24 1.83 -6.54 11.13
C LEU A 24 1.99 -7.50 12.31
N PRO A 25 1.19 -7.34 13.38
CA PRO A 25 1.09 -8.34 14.44
C PRO A 25 0.68 -9.70 13.88
N THR A 26 1.10 -10.77 14.54
CA THR A 26 0.75 -12.14 14.16
C THR A 26 -0.76 -12.32 14.07
N GLY A 27 -1.23 -12.93 12.96
CA GLY A 27 -2.66 -13.19 12.73
C GLY A 27 -3.47 -11.97 12.22
N ILE A 28 -2.84 -10.80 12.06
CA ILE A 28 -3.49 -9.60 11.55
C ILE A 28 -3.15 -9.41 10.07
N THR A 29 -4.17 -9.26 9.23
CA THR A 29 -4.04 -8.98 7.79
C THR A 29 -4.42 -7.55 7.42
N ASP A 30 -5.13 -6.85 8.31
CA ASP A 30 -5.55 -5.47 8.12
C ASP A 30 -4.35 -4.51 8.17
N ILE A 31 -4.03 -3.93 7.01
CA ILE A 31 -2.88 -3.03 6.84
C ILE A 31 -3.02 -1.74 7.64
N ALA A 32 -4.26 -1.30 7.96
CA ALA A 32 -4.49 -0.09 8.74
C ALA A 32 -3.94 -0.21 10.17
N LYS A 33 -3.66 -1.44 10.63
CA LYS A 33 -3.05 -1.73 11.93
C LYS A 33 -1.52 -1.72 11.92
N ALA A 34 -0.89 -1.53 10.76
CA ALA A 34 0.56 -1.38 10.68
C ALA A 34 1.01 -0.12 11.43
N ARG A 35 1.92 -0.30 12.39
CA ARG A 35 2.53 0.79 13.17
C ARG A 35 3.98 1.05 12.77
N GLN A 36 4.61 0.07 12.15
CA GLN A 36 6.00 0.11 11.72
C GLN A 36 6.16 -0.56 10.36
N ALA A 37 7.18 -0.14 9.63
CA ALA A 37 7.57 -0.79 8.37
C ALA A 37 9.09 -0.78 8.23
N ARG A 38 9.63 -1.83 7.61
CA ARG A 38 11.01 -1.84 7.11
C ARG A 38 11.10 -0.94 5.89
N ILE A 39 12.01 0.03 5.87
CA ILE A 39 12.15 0.98 4.76
C ILE A 39 12.57 0.23 3.50
N VAL A 40 11.89 0.53 2.39
CA VAL A 40 12.26 0.09 1.04
C VAL A 40 13.00 1.22 0.33
N THR A 41 14.13 0.89 -0.29
CA THR A 41 14.94 1.83 -1.08
C THR A 41 15.06 1.36 -2.53
N GLY A 42 15.26 2.29 -3.46
CA GLY A 42 15.31 2.01 -4.90
C GLY A 42 13.95 2.15 -5.58
N ASP A 43 13.82 1.55 -6.76
CA ASP A 43 12.60 1.57 -7.57
C ASP A 43 11.69 0.40 -7.20
N ILE A 44 10.52 0.70 -6.63
CA ILE A 44 9.52 -0.29 -6.20
C ILE A 44 8.93 -1.12 -7.35
N PHE A 45 9.06 -0.66 -8.60
CA PHE A 45 8.66 -1.42 -9.80
C PHE A 45 9.85 -2.12 -10.46
N GLY A 46 11.06 -1.83 -10.01
CA GLY A 46 12.31 -2.32 -10.56
C GLY A 46 13.23 -2.86 -9.46
N ARG A 47 14.50 -2.45 -9.51
CA ARG A 47 15.50 -2.86 -8.51
C ARG A 47 15.29 -2.06 -7.22
N HIS A 48 15.03 -2.79 -6.14
CA HIS A 48 14.84 -2.26 -4.80
C HIS A 48 15.38 -3.21 -3.74
N ASP A 49 15.57 -2.69 -2.54
CA ASP A 49 15.96 -3.44 -1.35
C ASP A 49 15.04 -3.11 -0.18
N VAL A 50 14.49 -4.15 0.47
CA VAL A 50 13.89 -4.05 1.81
C VAL A 50 15.05 -4.01 2.81
N THR A 51 15.20 -2.89 3.51
CA THR A 51 16.28 -2.68 4.48
C THR A 51 15.90 -3.21 5.86
N GLU A 52 16.87 -3.40 6.75
CA GLU A 52 16.61 -3.67 8.17
C GLU A 52 16.20 -2.41 8.96
N ASN A 53 16.21 -1.24 8.33
CA ASN A 53 15.83 0.02 8.98
C ASN A 53 14.32 0.07 9.16
N VAL A 54 13.86 0.01 10.41
CA VAL A 54 12.44 0.11 10.76
C VAL A 54 12.08 1.55 11.10
N ALA A 55 10.99 2.05 10.51
CA ALA A 55 10.45 3.37 10.82
C ALA A 55 9.02 3.29 11.36
N ASP A 56 8.71 4.18 12.30
CA ASP A 56 7.38 4.34 12.86
C ASP A 56 6.46 5.07 11.87
N ILE A 57 5.31 4.45 11.60
CA ILE A 57 4.26 5.01 10.73
C ILE A 57 3.49 6.06 11.52
N ARG A 58 3.59 7.32 11.10
CA ARG A 58 2.72 8.40 11.58
C ARG A 58 1.37 8.39 10.87
N LEU A 59 1.41 8.23 9.55
CA LEU A 59 0.23 8.23 8.69
C LEU A 59 0.47 7.34 7.47
N LEU A 60 -0.43 6.40 7.23
CA LEU A 60 -0.49 5.66 5.96
C LEU A 60 -1.00 6.59 4.86
N LEU A 61 -0.35 6.56 3.71
CA LEU A 61 -0.72 7.30 2.51
C LEU A 61 -1.29 6.32 1.46
N SER A 62 -1.78 6.86 0.33
CA SER A 62 -2.05 6.02 -0.84
C SER A 62 -0.81 5.19 -1.17
N PRO A 63 -0.97 3.88 -1.48
CA PRO A 63 0.14 2.92 -1.54
C PRO A 63 1.15 3.25 -2.64
N LEU A 64 0.76 4.04 -3.64
CA LEU A 64 1.64 4.57 -4.68
C LEU A 64 1.64 6.10 -4.63
N ALA A 65 2.80 6.69 -4.93
CA ALA A 65 2.92 8.12 -5.11
C ALA A 65 2.15 8.58 -6.36
N PRO A 66 1.55 9.78 -6.37
CA PRO A 66 0.75 10.28 -7.50
C PRO A 66 1.47 10.19 -8.86
N GLU A 67 2.76 10.48 -8.90
CA GLU A 67 3.61 10.42 -10.09
C GLU A 67 3.73 9.01 -10.70
N HIS A 68 3.47 7.96 -9.91
CA HIS A 68 3.43 6.57 -10.37
C HIS A 68 2.06 6.15 -10.89
N VAL A 69 1.02 6.98 -10.69
CA VAL A 69 -0.37 6.65 -11.03
C VAL A 69 -0.86 7.57 -12.15
N LYS A 70 -0.66 7.15 -13.40
CA LYS A 70 -1.06 7.94 -14.58
C LYS A 70 -2.57 7.97 -14.82
N THR A 71 -3.25 6.83 -14.63
CA THR A 71 -4.69 6.69 -14.86
C THR A 71 -5.28 5.69 -13.87
N VAL A 72 -6.50 5.93 -13.42
CA VAL A 72 -7.32 4.94 -12.70
C VAL A 72 -8.38 4.43 -13.66
N ARG A 73 -8.39 3.13 -13.94
CA ARG A 73 -9.38 2.48 -14.80
C ARG A 73 -10.32 1.64 -13.95
N CYS A 74 -11.60 1.94 -14.01
CA CYS A 74 -12.63 1.27 -13.20
C CYS A 74 -13.54 0.44 -14.10
N LEU A 75 -13.95 -0.74 -13.62
CA LEU A 75 -14.97 -1.56 -14.27
C LEU A 75 -16.29 -1.41 -13.50
N GLY A 76 -17.26 -0.77 -14.13
CA GLY A 76 -18.63 -0.72 -13.62
C GLY A 76 -19.30 -2.09 -13.77
N LEU A 77 -20.30 -2.34 -12.92
CA LEU A 77 -21.17 -3.53 -13.02
C LEU A 77 -20.44 -4.88 -12.94
N ASN A 78 -19.28 -4.95 -12.28
CA ASN A 78 -18.51 -6.20 -12.16
C ASN A 78 -19.11 -7.23 -11.17
N TYR A 79 -20.28 -6.94 -10.60
CA TYR A 79 -20.99 -7.83 -9.66
C TYR A 79 -22.49 -7.78 -9.96
N ALA A 80 -23.08 -8.92 -10.32
CA ALA A 80 -24.49 -9.01 -10.71
C ALA A 80 -25.45 -8.54 -9.61
N ASN A 81 -25.16 -8.88 -8.36
CA ASN A 81 -26.00 -8.47 -7.23
C ASN A 81 -25.89 -6.97 -6.98
N HIS A 82 -24.70 -6.38 -7.15
CA HIS A 82 -24.53 -4.94 -7.01
C HIS A 82 -25.24 -4.19 -8.14
N ALA A 83 -25.18 -4.69 -9.39
CA ALA A 83 -25.94 -4.12 -10.50
C ALA A 83 -27.45 -4.08 -10.19
N LYS A 84 -28.01 -5.17 -9.65
CA LYS A 84 -29.42 -5.23 -9.22
C LYS A 84 -29.74 -4.25 -8.10
N GLU A 85 -28.88 -4.15 -7.08
CA GLU A 85 -29.04 -3.23 -5.94
C GLU A 85 -29.16 -1.78 -6.41
N VAL A 86 -28.35 -1.38 -7.39
CA VAL A 86 -28.38 -0.02 -7.95
C VAL A 86 -29.32 0.13 -9.16
N SER A 87 -30.21 -0.83 -9.40
CA SER A 87 -31.18 -0.83 -10.51
C SER A 87 -30.56 -0.67 -11.91
N LEU A 88 -29.35 -1.19 -12.10
CA LEU A 88 -28.65 -1.24 -13.39
C LEU A 88 -28.66 -2.66 -13.96
N ARG A 89 -28.67 -2.76 -15.30
CA ARG A 89 -28.61 -4.04 -16.02
C ARG A 89 -27.17 -4.35 -16.43
N LEU A 90 -26.75 -5.60 -16.23
CA LEU A 90 -25.50 -6.14 -16.77
C LEU A 90 -25.50 -6.16 -18.30
#